data_AF-A0AB39Y925-F1
#
_entry.id   AF-A0AB39Y925-F1
#
_cell.length_a   1.000
_cell.length_b   1.000
_cell.length_c   1.000
_cell.angle_alpha   90.00
_cell.angle_beta   90.00
_cell.angle_gamma   90.00
#
_symmetry.space_group_name_H-M   'P 1'
#
loop_
_entity.id
_entity.type
_entity.pdbx_description
1 polymer ?
#
loop_
_entity_poly.entity_id
_entity_poly.type
_entity_poly.pdbx_seq_one_letter_code
_entity_poly.pdbx_strand_id
1 'polypeptide(L)'
;MNQDRRRQAEEFLQPDEQLIAVCACEPGPGVPSPPEDLLAPPEPAALGRRIEEKLPRSLQQLFKARTHDPRRDEADRVPDPADGKGMEGGWQSAAGRYLISRANARGAATDVLVVTDRRWFALTDVSPLWQSTPEMKQYWEVPRSAITVVRANGTGLLQKGRMNIEFADLSWVAVEAVTPAEAPAFASAAARYR
;
A
#
# COMPACT_ATOMS: atom_id res chain seq x y z
N MET A 1 -2.34 -18.51 -4.56
CA MET A 1 -1.78 -17.31 -3.89
C MET A 1 -0.95 -16.44 -4.84
N ASN A 2 0.16 -16.89 -5.43
CA ASN A 2 0.90 -16.06 -6.41
C ASN A 2 0.16 -15.92 -7.77
N GLN A 3 -0.45 -17.00 -8.27
CA GLN A 3 -1.24 -16.97 -9.51
C GLN A 3 -2.46 -16.03 -9.45
N ASP A 4 -3.15 -15.98 -8.30
CA ASP A 4 -4.31 -15.10 -8.12
C ASP A 4 -3.89 -13.62 -8.19
N ARG A 5 -2.75 -13.28 -7.58
CA ARG A 5 -2.17 -11.92 -7.61
C ARG A 5 -1.71 -11.51 -9.00
N ARG A 6 -1.14 -12.44 -9.77
CA ARG A 6 -0.79 -12.19 -11.17
C ARG A 6 -2.03 -11.89 -12.00
N ARG A 7 -3.11 -12.67 -11.85
CA ARG A 7 -4.39 -12.41 -12.52
C ARG A 7 -4.97 -11.06 -12.13
N GLN A 8 -4.97 -10.72 -10.85
CA GLN A 8 -5.39 -9.40 -10.37
C GLN A 8 -4.57 -8.28 -10.99
N ALA A 9 -3.25 -8.44 -11.10
CA ALA A 9 -2.38 -7.44 -11.72
C ALA A 9 -2.61 -7.30 -13.24
N GLU A 10 -2.91 -8.40 -13.92
CA GLU A 10 -3.17 -8.44 -15.37
C GLU A 10 -4.36 -7.56 -15.78
N GLU A 11 -5.36 -7.40 -14.91
CA GLU A 11 -6.52 -6.53 -15.14
C GLU A 11 -6.18 -5.03 -15.21
N PHE A 12 -5.02 -4.62 -14.66
CA PHE A 12 -4.56 -3.23 -14.61
C PHE A 12 -3.48 -2.91 -15.65
N LEU A 13 -3.10 -3.90 -16.48
CA LEU A 13 -2.12 -3.71 -17.54
C LEU A 13 -2.70 -2.85 -18.66
N GLN A 14 -1.87 -1.95 -19.17
CA GLN A 14 -2.14 -1.26 -20.43
C GLN A 14 -1.98 -2.23 -21.62
N PRO A 15 -2.57 -1.93 -22.78
CA PRO A 15 -2.30 -2.68 -24.01
C PRO A 15 -0.79 -2.79 -24.28
N ASP A 16 -0.37 -4.00 -24.65
CA ASP A 16 1.03 -4.37 -24.93
C ASP A 16 2.00 -4.22 -23.74
N GLU A 17 1.50 -4.05 -22.52
CA GLU A 17 2.30 -4.03 -21.30
C GLU A 17 2.55 -5.47 -20.81
N GLN A 18 3.81 -5.78 -20.47
CA GLN A 18 4.22 -7.10 -20.00
C GLN A 18 4.43 -7.12 -18.49
N LEU A 19 3.76 -8.06 -17.82
CA LEU A 19 3.93 -8.29 -16.39
C LEU A 19 5.25 -9.01 -16.08
N ILE A 20 6.18 -8.30 -15.44
CA ILE A 20 7.50 -8.83 -15.07
C ILE A 20 7.44 -9.54 -13.71
N ALA A 21 6.96 -8.86 -12.68
CA ALA A 21 6.95 -9.39 -11.32
C ALA A 21 5.79 -8.86 -10.49
N VAL A 22 5.37 -9.67 -9.51
CA VAL A 22 4.33 -9.34 -8.54
C VAL A 22 4.78 -9.83 -7.17
N CYS A 23 4.55 -9.04 -6.14
CA CYS A 23 4.78 -9.44 -4.75
C CYS A 23 3.67 -8.87 -3.87
N ALA A 24 3.11 -9.70 -2.98
CA ALA A 24 2.27 -9.18 -1.91
C ALA A 24 3.14 -8.68 -0.77
N CYS A 25 2.90 -7.45 -0.34
CA CYS A 25 3.71 -6.81 0.67
C CYS A 25 2.91 -5.94 1.63
N GLU A 26 3.50 -5.70 2.78
CA GLU A 26 3.02 -4.78 3.80
C GLU A 26 4.13 -3.75 4.08
N PRO A 27 3.85 -2.60 4.71
CA PRO A 27 4.90 -1.72 5.21
C PRO A 27 5.78 -2.49 6.17
N GLY A 28 7.09 -2.35 5.98
CA GLY A 28 8.04 -2.98 6.88
C GLY A 28 7.97 -2.37 8.29
N PRO A 29 8.53 -3.07 9.29
CA PRO A 29 8.70 -2.50 10.62
C PRO A 29 9.42 -1.15 10.58
N GLY A 30 8.95 -0.21 11.40
CA GLY A 30 9.48 1.15 11.51
C GLY A 30 9.08 2.13 10.40
N VAL A 31 8.15 1.75 9.51
CA VAL A 31 7.54 2.67 8.55
C VAL A 31 6.51 3.54 9.28
N PRO A 32 6.63 4.88 9.24
CA PRO A 32 5.67 5.76 9.90
C PRO A 32 4.35 5.82 9.12
N SER A 33 3.25 6.07 9.84
CA SER A 33 1.96 6.45 9.22
C SER A 33 1.99 7.92 8.79
N PRO A 34 1.46 8.26 7.60
CA PRO A 34 1.35 9.66 7.18
C PRO A 34 0.49 10.48 8.16
N PRO A 35 0.89 11.72 8.50
CA PRO A 35 0.07 12.56 9.35
C PRO A 35 -1.27 12.91 8.67
N GLU A 36 -2.33 13.03 9.47
CA GLU A 36 -3.72 13.12 9.00
C GLU A 36 -3.99 14.34 8.10
N ASP A 37 -3.23 15.42 8.28
CA ASP A 37 -3.33 16.65 7.50
C ASP A 37 -2.89 16.49 6.03
N LEU A 38 -2.11 15.43 5.74
CA LEU A 38 -1.72 15.06 4.38
C LEU A 38 -2.70 14.10 3.71
N LEU A 39 -3.68 13.58 4.44
CA LEU A 39 -4.64 12.61 3.93
C LEU A 39 -5.87 13.27 3.33
N ALA A 40 -6.38 12.67 2.26
CA ALA A 40 -7.64 13.06 1.68
C ALA A 40 -8.78 12.79 2.67
N PRO A 41 -9.76 13.71 2.81
CA PRO A 41 -10.94 13.48 3.62
C PRO A 41 -11.61 12.16 3.22
N PRO A 42 -12.17 11.40 4.17
CA PRO A 42 -12.91 10.19 3.85
C PRO A 42 -14.01 10.51 2.84
N GLU A 43 -14.02 9.78 1.71
CA GLU A 43 -15.21 9.79 0.88
C GLU A 43 -16.37 9.25 1.73
N PRO A 44 -17.45 10.02 1.90
CA PRO A 44 -18.60 9.53 2.63
C PRO A 44 -19.13 8.33 1.86
N ALA A 45 -19.07 7.15 2.48
CA ALA A 45 -19.51 5.90 1.87
C ALA A 45 -20.87 6.14 1.20
N ALA A 46 -21.03 5.79 -0.07
CA ALA A 46 -22.27 6.03 -0.82
C ALA A 46 -23.50 5.43 -0.10
N LEU A 47 -23.29 4.37 0.68
CA LEU A 47 -24.29 3.79 1.58
C LEU A 47 -24.63 4.71 2.77
N GLY A 48 -23.63 5.33 3.39
CA GLY A 48 -23.80 6.30 4.49
C GLY A 48 -24.60 7.52 4.04
N ARG A 49 -24.32 8.06 2.85
CA ARG A 49 -25.14 9.14 2.24
C ARG A 49 -26.59 8.72 2.03
N ARG A 50 -26.83 7.53 1.46
CA ARG A 50 -28.19 7.02 1.22
C ARG A 50 -28.97 6.76 2.52
N ILE A 51 -28.30 6.33 3.58
CA ILE A 51 -28.92 6.12 4.89
C ILE A 51 -29.20 7.47 5.57
N GLU A 52 -28.25 8.41 5.52
CA GLU A 52 -28.39 9.75 6.08
C GLU A 52 -29.52 10.55 5.39
N GLU A 53 -29.64 10.48 4.07
CA GLU A 53 -30.70 11.13 3.29
C GLU A 53 -32.10 10.59 3.63
N LYS A 54 -32.20 9.34 4.08
CA LYS A 54 -33.47 8.71 4.47
C LYS A 54 -33.79 8.84 5.95
N LEU A 55 -32.87 9.37 6.76
CA LEU A 55 -33.09 9.53 8.20
C LEU A 55 -33.78 10.87 8.53
N PRO A 56 -34.73 10.89 9.48
CA PRO A 56 -35.26 12.12 10.06
C PRO A 56 -34.14 13.03 10.60
N ARG A 57 -34.32 14.36 10.53
CA ARG A 57 -33.28 15.36 10.92
C ARG A 57 -32.69 15.15 12.32
N SER A 58 -33.46 14.63 13.27
CA SER A 58 -32.99 14.32 14.64
C SER A 58 -32.01 13.14 14.69
N LEU A 59 -32.13 12.17 13.77
CA LEU A 59 -31.24 11.01 13.69
C LEU A 59 -30.02 11.26 12.79
N GLN A 60 -30.10 12.21 11.85
CA GLN A 60 -28.94 12.66 11.06
C GLN A 60 -27.84 13.26 11.98
N GLN A 61 -28.21 14.03 13.00
CA GLN A 61 -27.26 14.59 13.97
C GLN A 61 -26.56 13.50 14.79
N LEU A 62 -27.26 12.42 15.13
CA LEU A 62 -26.70 11.26 15.82
C LEU A 62 -25.77 10.43 14.92
N PHE A 63 -26.09 10.28 13.62
CA PHE A 63 -25.21 9.61 12.66
C PHE A 63 -23.92 10.41 12.39
N LYS A 64 -24.00 11.74 12.33
CA LYS A 64 -22.82 12.62 12.26
C LYS A 64 -21.96 12.55 13.53
N ALA A 65 -22.58 12.36 14.70
CA ALA A 65 -21.84 12.16 15.95
C ALA A 65 -21.18 10.77 16.05
N ARG A 66 -21.75 9.75 15.38
CA ARG A 66 -21.27 8.35 15.45
C ARG A 66 -20.30 7.97 14.33
N THR A 67 -20.21 8.77 13.27
CA THR A 67 -19.18 8.63 12.22
C THR A 67 -17.81 9.13 12.69
N HIS A 68 -17.75 9.82 13.82
CA HIS A 68 -16.55 9.98 14.63
C HIS A 68 -16.41 8.77 15.58
N ASP A 69 -16.22 7.58 15.01
CA ASP A 69 -15.74 6.45 15.80
C ASP A 69 -14.20 6.51 15.75
N PRO A 70 -13.51 6.88 16.85
CA PRO A 70 -12.06 6.93 16.87
C PRO A 70 -11.43 5.53 16.89
N ARG A 71 -12.23 4.45 16.87
CA ARG A 71 -11.74 3.06 17.03
C ARG A 71 -11.40 2.34 15.73
N ARG A 72 -10.85 3.06 14.74
CA ARG A 72 -9.82 2.44 13.91
C ARG A 72 -8.48 2.74 14.57
N ASP A 73 -8.28 2.12 15.73
CA ASP A 73 -6.94 1.80 16.18
C ASP A 73 -6.39 0.81 15.13
N GLU A 74 -5.86 1.34 14.02
CA GLU A 74 -4.57 0.81 13.57
C GLU A 74 -3.75 0.84 14.85
N ALA A 75 -3.53 -0.34 15.44
CA ALA A 75 -2.67 -0.44 16.60
C ALA A 75 -1.42 0.34 16.22
N ASP A 76 -1.25 1.49 16.86
CA ASP A 76 -0.11 2.38 16.69
C ASP A 76 1.07 1.46 16.96
N ARG A 77 1.63 0.90 15.90
CA ARG A 77 2.71 -0.06 15.99
C ARG A 77 3.90 0.85 16.18
N VAL A 78 4.01 1.38 17.39
CA VAL A 78 5.10 2.24 17.83
C VAL A 78 6.35 1.50 17.38
N PRO A 79 7.10 2.06 16.41
CA PRO A 79 8.29 1.41 15.91
C PRO A 79 9.18 1.03 17.09
N ASP A 80 9.48 -0.26 17.23
CA ASP A 80 10.50 -0.65 18.19
C ASP A 80 11.81 -0.01 17.68
N PRO A 81 12.62 0.67 18.52
CA PRO A 81 13.95 1.09 18.14
C PRO A 81 14.79 -0.02 17.44
N ALA A 82 14.51 -1.29 17.75
CA ALA A 82 15.10 -2.47 17.12
C ALA A 82 14.63 -2.72 15.67
N ASP A 83 13.49 -2.18 15.24
CA ASP A 83 12.97 -2.30 13.87
C ASP A 83 13.79 -1.50 12.86
N GLY A 84 14.61 -0.56 13.36
CA GLY A 84 15.38 0.39 12.59
C GLY A 84 14.51 1.44 11.90
N LYS A 85 15.14 2.28 11.06
CA LYS A 85 14.41 3.24 10.23
C LYS A 85 13.59 2.46 9.19
N GLY A 86 12.33 2.82 8.95
CA GLY A 86 11.50 2.23 7.89
C GLY A 86 11.33 3.12 6.67
N MET A 87 11.69 4.40 6.75
CA MET A 87 11.61 5.35 5.63
C MET A 87 12.64 6.47 5.75
N GLU A 88 13.18 6.94 4.62
CA GLU A 88 14.03 8.13 4.48
C GLU A 88 13.46 9.09 3.44
N GLY A 89 13.77 10.39 3.56
CA GLY A 89 13.38 11.43 2.59
C GLY A 89 12.19 12.31 3.00
N GLY A 90 11.46 11.94 4.05
CA GLY A 90 10.32 12.72 4.57
C GLY A 90 9.06 12.66 3.68
N TRP A 91 7.98 13.32 4.11
CA TRP A 91 6.66 13.19 3.47
C TRP A 91 6.56 13.78 2.06
N GLN A 92 7.40 14.75 1.73
CA GLN A 92 7.41 15.42 0.43
C GLN A 92 8.11 14.60 -0.66
N SER A 93 8.91 13.60 -0.26
CA SER A 93 9.68 12.72 -1.15
C SER A 93 8.79 11.69 -1.88
N ALA A 94 9.38 10.97 -2.83
CA ALA A 94 8.72 9.86 -3.52
C ALA A 94 8.28 8.74 -2.56
N ALA A 95 9.11 8.40 -1.57
CA ALA A 95 8.76 7.44 -0.52
C ALA A 95 7.57 7.93 0.33
N GLY A 96 7.58 9.21 0.72
CA GLY A 96 6.48 9.82 1.45
C GLY A 96 5.16 9.82 0.66
N ARG A 97 5.23 10.18 -0.62
CA ARG A 97 4.07 10.17 -1.53
C ARG A 97 3.52 8.77 -1.77
N TYR A 98 4.38 7.75 -1.83
CA TYR A 98 3.94 6.35 -1.90
C TYR A 98 3.08 5.98 -0.69
N LEU A 99 3.54 6.29 0.54
CA LEU A 99 2.80 6.00 1.76
C LEU A 99 1.51 6.81 1.90
N ILE A 100 1.53 8.09 1.52
CA ILE A 100 0.32 8.93 1.49
C ILE A 100 -0.71 8.34 0.50
N SER A 101 -0.27 7.91 -0.68
CA SER A 101 -1.14 7.31 -1.69
C SER A 101 -1.75 6.00 -1.18
N ARG A 102 -0.94 5.17 -0.51
CA ARG A 102 -1.39 3.93 0.14
C ARG A 102 -2.44 4.20 1.23
N ALA A 103 -2.17 5.14 2.14
CA ALA A 103 -3.11 5.50 3.20
C ALA A 103 -4.43 6.07 2.62
N ASN A 104 -4.35 6.91 1.59
CA ASN A 104 -5.52 7.43 0.88
C ASN A 104 -6.34 6.36 0.15
N ALA A 105 -5.72 5.23 -0.21
CA ALA A 105 -6.42 4.11 -0.82
C ALA A 105 -7.44 3.47 0.14
N ARG A 106 -7.17 3.53 1.47
CA ARG A 106 -8.00 2.97 2.54
C ARG A 106 -8.32 1.49 2.35
N GLY A 107 -7.41 0.75 1.71
CA GLY A 107 -7.53 -0.68 1.46
C GLY A 107 -7.01 -1.54 2.61
N ALA A 108 -6.82 -2.82 2.32
CA ALA A 108 -6.28 -3.81 3.23
C ALA A 108 -4.82 -3.49 3.66
N ALA A 109 -4.38 -4.12 4.75
CA ALA A 109 -3.01 -4.01 5.22
C ALA A 109 -2.01 -4.58 4.20
N THR A 110 -2.41 -5.64 3.49
CA THR A 110 -1.62 -6.24 2.42
C THR A 110 -1.90 -5.55 1.07
N ASP A 111 -0.83 -5.11 0.43
CA ASP A 111 -0.83 -4.60 -0.93
C ASP A 111 -0.25 -5.61 -1.91
N VAL A 112 -0.46 -5.36 -3.19
CA VAL A 112 0.19 -6.05 -4.30
C VAL A 112 1.06 -5.05 -5.06
N LEU A 113 2.37 -5.21 -4.95
CA LEU A 113 3.36 -4.43 -5.68
C LEU A 113 3.66 -5.11 -7.02
N VAL A 114 3.54 -4.34 -8.10
CA VAL A 114 3.62 -4.83 -9.47
C VAL A 114 4.71 -4.11 -10.25
N VAL A 115 5.45 -4.89 -11.02
CA VAL A 115 6.50 -4.44 -11.92
C VAL A 115 6.17 -4.91 -13.33
N THR A 116 6.14 -3.97 -14.28
CA THR A 116 5.97 -4.25 -15.71
C THR A 116 7.17 -3.80 -16.49
N ASP A 117 7.21 -4.06 -17.79
CA ASP A 117 8.23 -3.52 -18.70
C ASP A 117 8.22 -1.98 -18.81
N ARG A 118 7.16 -1.29 -18.37
CA ARG A 118 7.00 0.17 -18.50
C ARG A 118 6.96 0.94 -17.19
N ARG A 119 6.39 0.38 -16.13
CA ARG A 119 6.10 1.10 -14.88
C ARG A 119 6.08 0.20 -13.66
N TRP A 120 6.01 0.86 -12.52
CA TRP A 120 5.62 0.26 -11.25
C TRP A 120 4.23 0.75 -10.90
N PHE A 121 3.42 -0.14 -10.34
CA PHE A 121 2.17 0.26 -9.72
C PHE A 121 1.87 -0.62 -8.51
N ALA A 122 1.02 -0.11 -7.63
CA ALA A 122 0.59 -0.84 -6.44
C ALA A 122 -0.94 -0.88 -6.37
N LEU A 123 -1.43 -2.06 -5.97
CA LEU A 123 -2.84 -2.36 -5.79
C LEU A 123 -3.10 -2.64 -4.31
N THR A 124 -4.29 -2.31 -3.85
CA THR A 124 -4.79 -2.73 -2.53
C THR A 124 -6.21 -3.24 -2.66
N ASP A 125 -6.62 -4.17 -1.80
CA ASP A 125 -8.00 -4.65 -1.75
C ASP A 125 -8.86 -3.66 -0.95
N VAL A 126 -9.92 -3.13 -1.58
CA VAL A 126 -10.87 -2.21 -0.94
C VAL A 126 -12.22 -2.88 -0.65
N SER A 127 -12.30 -4.20 -0.82
CA SER A 127 -13.53 -4.94 -0.58
C SER A 127 -13.96 -4.88 0.90
N PRO A 128 -15.27 -4.77 1.17
CA PRO A 128 -15.77 -4.91 2.53
C PRO A 128 -15.46 -6.30 3.09
N LEU A 129 -15.24 -6.42 4.41
CA LEU A 129 -14.89 -7.69 5.07
C LEU A 129 -15.88 -8.86 4.84
N TRP A 130 -17.12 -8.56 4.45
CA TRP A 130 -18.15 -9.56 4.14
C TRP A 130 -18.12 -10.05 2.69
N GLN A 131 -17.39 -9.38 1.81
CA GLN A 131 -17.26 -9.73 0.40
C GLN A 131 -16.11 -10.72 0.22
N SER A 132 -16.37 -11.83 -0.47
CA SER A 132 -15.38 -12.89 -0.67
C SER A 132 -14.46 -12.68 -1.88
N THR A 133 -14.91 -11.85 -2.83
CA THR A 133 -14.14 -11.54 -4.05
C THR A 133 -13.46 -10.17 -3.87
N PRO A 134 -12.11 -10.11 -3.86
CA PRO A 134 -11.37 -8.87 -3.72
C PRO A 134 -11.76 -7.85 -4.77
N GLU A 135 -11.87 -6.59 -4.37
CA GLU A 135 -12.02 -5.46 -5.28
C GLU A 135 -10.70 -4.70 -5.24
N MET A 136 -9.88 -4.87 -6.27
CA MET A 136 -8.56 -4.26 -6.32
C MET A 136 -8.67 -2.80 -6.75
N LYS A 137 -7.94 -1.93 -6.07
CA LYS A 137 -7.78 -0.52 -6.44
C LYS A 137 -6.31 -0.20 -6.65
N GLN A 138 -5.97 0.33 -7.82
CA GLN A 138 -4.66 0.93 -8.07
C GLN A 138 -4.58 2.26 -7.32
N TYR A 139 -3.61 2.39 -6.42
CA TYR A 139 -3.45 3.60 -5.62
C TYR A 139 -2.17 4.38 -5.94
N TRP A 140 -1.21 3.75 -6.61
CA TRP A 140 0.08 4.36 -6.90
C TRP A 140 0.63 3.82 -8.21
N GLU A 141 1.31 4.70 -8.94
CA GLU A 141 1.96 4.41 -10.21
C GLU A 141 3.15 5.35 -10.44
N VAL A 142 4.26 4.82 -10.93
CA VAL A 142 5.43 5.60 -11.35
C VAL A 142 6.13 4.96 -12.55
N PRO A 143 6.84 5.74 -13.38
CA PRO A 143 7.70 5.16 -14.42
C PRO A 143 8.82 4.33 -13.80
N ARG A 144 9.35 3.34 -14.54
CA ARG A 144 10.46 2.49 -14.06
C ARG A 144 11.68 3.28 -13.59
N SER A 145 11.97 4.41 -14.25
CA SER A 145 13.09 5.28 -13.90
C SER A 145 12.97 5.93 -12.52
N ALA A 146 11.77 5.93 -11.91
CA ALA A 146 11.56 6.47 -10.58
C ALA A 146 12.11 5.56 -9.46
N ILE A 147 12.39 4.28 -9.73
CA ILE A 147 12.85 3.30 -8.75
C ILE A 147 14.32 2.92 -8.99
N THR A 148 15.19 3.32 -8.07
CA THR A 148 16.65 3.22 -8.17
C THR A 148 17.25 1.99 -7.55
N VAL A 149 16.62 1.27 -6.61
CA VAL A 149 16.99 -0.12 -6.21
C VAL A 149 15.80 -0.78 -5.51
N VAL A 150 15.65 -2.10 -5.67
CA VAL A 150 14.93 -2.91 -4.66
C VAL A 150 15.92 -3.88 -4.04
N ARG A 151 16.21 -3.73 -2.76
CA ARG A 151 17.15 -4.60 -2.02
C ARG A 151 16.37 -5.48 -1.06
N ALA A 152 16.42 -6.79 -1.27
CA ALA A 152 15.98 -7.74 -0.25
C ALA A 152 17.05 -7.78 0.86
N ASN A 153 16.73 -7.22 2.03
CA ASN A 153 17.62 -7.18 3.18
C ASN A 153 17.35 -8.42 4.04
N GLY A 154 18.17 -9.45 3.90
CA GLY A 154 18.01 -10.74 4.60
C GLY A 154 18.78 -10.86 5.92
N THR A 155 19.33 -9.77 6.46
CA THR A 155 20.24 -9.81 7.61
C THR A 155 19.48 -9.82 8.94
N GLY A 156 18.78 -10.92 9.23
CA GLY A 156 18.18 -11.17 10.54
C GLY A 156 17.00 -12.15 10.48
N LEU A 157 16.83 -12.97 11.53
CA LEU A 157 15.66 -13.87 11.68
C LEU A 157 14.32 -13.11 11.67
N LEU A 158 14.33 -11.84 12.09
CA LEU A 158 13.18 -10.92 12.15
C LEU A 158 13.02 -10.02 10.91
N GLN A 159 13.92 -10.10 9.92
CA GLN A 159 13.86 -9.28 8.68
C GLN A 159 13.62 -10.13 7.43
N LYS A 160 13.18 -11.38 7.60
CA LYS A 160 12.93 -12.29 6.47
C LYS A 160 11.79 -11.73 5.61
N GLY A 161 12.12 -11.38 4.36
CA GLY A 161 11.14 -10.84 3.41
C GLY A 161 11.15 -9.32 3.31
N ARG A 162 11.94 -8.62 4.14
CA ARG A 162 12.09 -7.17 4.06
C ARG A 162 12.80 -6.78 2.76
N MET A 163 12.21 -5.82 2.07
CA MET A 163 12.75 -5.17 0.89
C MET A 163 12.75 -3.66 1.09
N ASN A 164 13.83 -2.99 0.69
CA ASN A 164 13.84 -1.53 0.62
C ASN A 164 13.59 -1.12 -0.84
N ILE A 165 12.57 -0.29 -1.06
CA ILE A 165 12.31 0.38 -2.33
C ILE A 165 13.02 1.73 -2.26
N GLU A 166 14.09 1.88 -3.04
CA GLU A 166 14.84 3.13 -3.19
C GLU A 166 14.32 3.88 -4.43
N PHE A 167 14.06 5.18 -4.28
CA PHE A 167 13.55 6.06 -5.33
C PHE A 167 14.65 6.93 -5.93
N ALA A 168 14.36 7.55 -7.08
CA ALA A 168 15.28 8.43 -7.81
C ALA A 168 15.70 9.69 -7.05
N ASP A 169 14.87 10.17 -6.13
CA ASP A 169 15.18 11.30 -5.24
C ASP A 169 15.98 10.88 -3.99
N LEU A 170 16.52 9.66 -3.98
CA LEU A 170 17.28 9.04 -2.88
C LEU A 170 16.46 8.76 -1.61
N SER A 171 15.15 9.02 -1.63
CA SER A 171 14.25 8.55 -0.59
C SER A 171 14.09 7.03 -0.67
N TRP A 172 13.68 6.40 0.42
CA TRP A 172 13.39 4.97 0.42
C TRP A 172 12.32 4.61 1.45
N VAL A 173 11.66 3.48 1.21
CA VAL A 173 10.68 2.89 2.14
C VAL A 173 10.91 1.38 2.25
N ALA A 174 10.79 0.86 3.48
CA ALA A 174 10.81 -0.58 3.73
C ALA A 174 9.42 -1.18 3.49
N VAL A 175 9.38 -2.30 2.79
CA VAL A 175 8.21 -3.17 2.65
C VAL A 175 8.59 -4.58 3.05
N GLU A 176 7.65 -5.38 3.50
CA GLU A 176 7.86 -6.77 3.86
C GLU A 176 6.99 -7.66 2.98
N ALA A 177 7.61 -8.61 2.27
CA ALA A 177 6.88 -9.59 1.50
C ALA A 177 6.12 -10.53 2.43
N VAL A 178 4.80 -10.65 2.23
CA VAL A 178 3.92 -11.55 3.00
C VAL A 178 4.43 -13.00 2.94
N THR A 179 5.04 -13.37 1.82
CA THR A 179 5.77 -14.64 1.68
C THR A 179 7.27 -14.33 1.55
N PRO A 180 8.05 -14.44 2.65
CA PRO A 180 9.45 -14.01 2.66
C PRO A 180 10.34 -14.58 1.56
N ALA A 181 10.06 -15.80 1.11
CA ALA A 181 10.80 -16.46 0.03
C ALA A 181 10.61 -15.77 -1.35
N GLU A 182 9.55 -14.98 -1.54
CA GLU A 182 9.29 -14.26 -2.79
C GLU A 182 10.13 -12.98 -2.93
N ALA A 183 10.59 -12.40 -1.80
CA ALA A 183 11.29 -11.12 -1.80
C ALA A 183 12.58 -11.11 -2.66
N PRO A 184 13.50 -12.09 -2.57
CA PRO A 184 14.70 -12.08 -3.41
C PRO A 184 14.39 -12.23 -4.90
N ALA A 185 13.41 -13.06 -5.26
CA ALA A 185 13.01 -13.28 -6.65
C ALA A 185 12.36 -12.01 -7.24
N PHE A 186 11.48 -11.35 -6.47
CA PHE A 186 10.87 -10.09 -6.85
C PHE A 186 11.90 -8.98 -7.02
N ALA A 187 12.80 -8.79 -6.04
CA ALA A 187 13.87 -7.80 -6.11
C ALA A 187 14.81 -8.02 -7.31
N SER A 188 15.15 -9.28 -7.60
CA SER A 188 15.98 -9.65 -8.76
C SER A 188 15.29 -9.35 -10.08
N ALA A 189 13.99 -9.68 -10.21
CA ALA A 189 13.20 -9.41 -11.40
C ALA A 189 13.02 -7.90 -11.62
N ALA A 190 12.80 -7.13 -10.55
CA ALA A 190 12.72 -5.68 -10.56
C ALA A 190 14.01 -5.02 -11.10
N ALA A 191 15.18 -5.52 -10.69
CA ALA A 191 16.48 -4.98 -11.08
C ALA A 191 16.88 -5.32 -12.52
N ARG A 192 16.43 -6.45 -13.07
CA ARG A 192 16.88 -6.98 -14.36
C ARG A 192 16.46 -6.16 -15.59
N TYR A 193 15.46 -5.29 -15.46
CA TYR A 193 14.82 -4.60 -16.59
C TYR A 193 14.90 -3.07 -16.50
N ARG A 194 16.05 -2.53 -16.08
CA ARG A 194 16.25 -1.08 -16.01
C ARG A 194 16.66 -0.45 -17.33
#